data_AF-A0A8X7QB10-F1
#
_entry.id   AF-A0A8X7QB10-F1
#
_cell.length_a   1.000
_cell.length_b   1.000
_cell.length_c   1.000
_cell.angle_alpha   90.00
_cell.angle_beta   90.00
_cell.angle_gamma   90.00
#
_symmetry.space_group_name_H-M   'P 1'
#
loop_
_entity.id
_entity.type
_entity.pdbx_description
1 polymer ?
#
loop_
_entity_poly.entity_id
_entity_poly.type
_entity_poly.pdbx_seq_one_letter_code
_entity_poly.pdbx_strand_id
1 'polypeptide(L)'
;MNPKLKPRNQYNENMVLKVSRRRFRRIPPPREHLAAQIRPRGSSRERLPLILEHHDNNLTISDLDPICNGNTVELKRTALAAANRSYAPYSLCPSGVALVDCDGKVYRGWYMESAAYNPSLGPVQAALVDYIANGGGGGYERIVGAVLVEKEDAVVRQEHTARLLIQMISPKCDFSVYHCH
;
A
#
# COMPACT_ATOMS: atom_id res chain seq x y z
N MET A 1 32.28 -33.57 -64.74
CA MET A 1 33.75 -33.58 -64.55
C MET A 1 34.13 -32.36 -63.73
N ASN A 2 35.05 -32.54 -62.76
CA ASN A 2 35.51 -31.53 -61.80
C ASN A 2 35.93 -30.20 -62.43
N PRO A 3 35.88 -29.11 -61.65
CA PRO A 3 37.18 -28.63 -61.14
C PRO A 3 37.19 -28.32 -59.63
N LYS A 4 38.32 -28.67 -59.03
CA LYS A 4 38.75 -28.37 -57.66
C LYS A 4 39.77 -27.21 -57.70
N LEU A 5 39.66 -26.29 -56.71
CA LEU A 5 40.72 -25.45 -56.06
C LEU A 5 41.30 -24.26 -56.88
N LYS A 6 41.46 -23.01 -56.42
CA LYS A 6 41.80 -22.32 -55.12
C LYS A 6 41.53 -20.78 -55.28
N PRO A 7 41.81 -19.85 -54.32
CA PRO A 7 41.62 -19.80 -52.86
C PRO A 7 40.94 -18.47 -52.37
N ARG A 8 40.70 -18.40 -51.05
CA ARG A 8 40.21 -17.25 -50.25
C ARG A 8 41.16 -16.03 -50.24
N ASN A 9 40.57 -14.82 -50.25
CA ASN A 9 40.83 -13.62 -49.40
C ASN A 9 40.24 -12.38 -50.13
N GLN A 10 39.56 -11.39 -49.56
CA GLN A 10 39.47 -10.84 -48.21
C GLN A 10 38.02 -10.36 -48.01
N TYR A 11 37.32 -10.89 -46.99
CA TYR A 11 36.15 -10.20 -46.47
C TYR A 11 36.66 -9.14 -45.48
N ASN A 12 36.27 -7.89 -45.72
CA ASN A 12 36.55 -6.74 -44.88
C ASN A 12 36.30 -7.06 -43.39
N GLU A 13 37.37 -7.15 -42.62
CA GLU A 13 37.32 -6.80 -41.20
C GLU A 13 36.84 -5.35 -41.11
N ASN A 14 35.68 -5.13 -40.51
CA ASN A 14 35.27 -3.89 -39.80
C ASN A 14 33.74 -3.76 -39.66
N MET A 15 33.03 -4.85 -39.36
CA MET A 15 31.68 -4.72 -38.80
C MET A 15 31.74 -4.91 -37.29
N VAL A 16 32.46 -4.01 -36.61
CA VAL A 16 32.27 -3.78 -35.18
C VAL A 16 30.96 -3.01 -35.05
N LEU A 17 29.90 -3.69 -34.60
CA LEU A 17 28.66 -3.04 -34.17
C LEU A 17 29.03 -1.96 -33.14
N LYS A 18 28.95 -0.69 -33.53
CA LYS A 18 28.98 0.45 -32.61
C LYS A 18 27.73 0.35 -31.73
N VAL A 19 27.84 -0.35 -30.62
CA VAL A 19 26.89 -0.21 -29.51
C VAL A 19 27.01 1.23 -29.04
N SER A 20 26.06 2.06 -29.47
CA SER A 20 25.91 3.43 -29.01
C SER A 20 25.81 3.38 -27.49
N ARG A 21 26.85 3.84 -26.80
CA ARG A 21 26.83 4.09 -25.36
C ARG A 21 25.79 5.16 -25.11
N ARG A 22 24.52 4.77 -24.94
CA ARG A 22 23.50 5.64 -24.35
C ARG A 22 24.08 6.07 -23.01
N ARG A 23 24.44 7.35 -22.89
CA ARG A 23 24.80 7.95 -21.60
C ARG A 23 23.62 7.67 -20.68
N PHE A 24 23.80 6.82 -19.67
CA PHE A 24 22.85 6.70 -18.58
C PHE A 24 22.69 8.09 -18.00
N ARG A 25 21.53 8.73 -18.21
CA ARG A 25 21.24 10.01 -17.57
C ARG A 25 21.24 9.76 -16.06
N ARG A 26 21.99 10.57 -15.32
CA ARG A 26 22.01 10.53 -13.85
C ARG A 26 20.58 10.71 -13.35
N ILE A 27 20.09 9.77 -12.53
CA ILE A 27 18.83 9.92 -11.80
C ILE A 27 19.15 10.76 -10.56
N PRO A 28 18.59 11.98 -10.41
CA PRO A 28 18.87 12.81 -9.25
C PRO A 28 18.22 12.20 -7.99
N PRO A 29 18.84 12.34 -6.81
CA PRO A 29 18.23 11.91 -5.56
C PRO A 29 16.96 12.73 -5.26
N PRO A 30 16.01 12.20 -4.46
CA PRO A 30 14.75 12.89 -4.15
C PRO A 30 14.93 14.33 -3.62
N ARG A 31 16.00 14.58 -2.86
CA ARG A 31 16.34 15.91 -2.33
C ARG A 31 16.58 16.99 -3.39
N GLU A 32 17.01 16.60 -4.59
CA GLU A 32 17.23 17.55 -5.70
C GLU A 32 15.90 17.93 -6.39
N HIS A 33 14.82 17.22 -6.10
CA HIS A 33 13.48 17.49 -6.63
C HIS A 33 12.59 18.27 -5.65
N LEU A 34 13.02 18.40 -4.38
CA LEU A 34 12.27 19.10 -3.32
C LEU A 34 13.17 20.16 -2.69
N ALA A 35 12.95 21.43 -3.06
CA ALA A 35 13.76 22.56 -2.61
C ALA A 35 13.75 22.77 -1.08
N ALA A 36 12.67 22.35 -0.40
CA ALA A 36 12.56 22.39 1.05
C ALA A 36 11.82 21.15 1.56
N GLN A 37 12.45 20.38 2.46
CA GLN A 37 11.80 19.25 3.13
C GLN A 37 11.12 19.75 4.41
N ILE A 38 9.80 19.56 4.50
CA ILE A 38 9.08 19.71 5.75
C ILE A 38 9.49 18.53 6.65
N ARG A 39 10.28 18.82 7.67
CA ARG A 39 10.55 17.88 8.76
C ARG A 39 9.48 18.05 9.83
N PRO A 40 9.05 16.98 10.52
CA PRO A 40 8.16 17.13 11.65
C PRO A 40 8.79 18.07 12.69
N ARG A 41 8.05 19.12 13.11
CA ARG A 41 8.49 20.10 14.10
C ARG A 41 7.90 19.75 15.48
N GLY A 42 8.76 19.50 16.46
CA GLY A 42 8.41 19.14 17.86
C GLY A 42 8.03 17.65 17.98
N SER A 43 8.49 16.84 18.95
CA SER A 43 9.07 17.06 20.28
C SER A 43 10.29 16.13 20.49
N SER A 44 11.19 16.52 21.41
CA SER A 44 12.17 15.68 22.13
C SER A 44 12.59 14.34 21.51
N ARG A 45 13.79 14.25 20.90
CA ARG A 45 14.74 13.10 20.83
C ARG A 45 14.24 11.64 20.72
N GLU A 46 12.97 11.38 20.52
CA GLU A 46 12.41 10.08 20.24
C GLU A 46 12.47 9.90 18.74
N ARG A 47 13.27 8.93 18.31
CA ARG A 47 13.40 8.60 16.90
C ARG A 47 12.05 8.04 16.47
N LEU A 48 11.23 8.86 15.80
CA LEU A 48 10.07 8.36 15.07
C LEU A 48 10.54 7.28 14.09
N PRO A 49 9.87 6.12 14.02
CA PRO A 49 10.21 5.12 13.03
C PRO A 49 10.06 5.72 11.63
N LEU A 50 10.85 5.25 10.66
CA LEU A 50 10.59 5.58 9.27
C LEU A 50 9.32 4.87 8.80
N ILE A 51 8.65 5.42 7.79
CA ILE A 51 7.38 4.87 7.25
C ILE A 51 7.46 3.39 6.84
N LEU A 52 8.64 2.91 6.43
CA LEU A 52 8.87 1.51 6.03
C LEU A 52 9.54 0.67 7.12
N GLU A 53 9.91 1.27 8.25
CA GLU A 53 10.46 0.51 9.39
C GLU A 53 9.34 -0.31 10.02
N HIS A 54 9.69 -1.53 10.43
CA HIS A 54 8.75 -2.41 11.11
C HIS A 54 8.39 -1.83 12.48
N HIS A 55 7.10 -1.64 12.74
CA HIS A 55 6.55 -1.20 14.02
C HIS A 55 5.19 -1.85 14.24
N ASP A 56 4.79 -1.93 15.51
CA ASP A 56 3.48 -2.44 15.93
C ASP A 56 2.88 -1.47 16.95
N ASN A 57 1.63 -1.03 16.72
CA ASN A 57 0.91 -0.13 17.62
C ASN A 57 0.31 -0.84 18.85
N ASN A 58 0.40 -2.17 18.93
CA ASN A 58 -0.08 -3.03 20.04
C ASN A 58 -1.55 -2.81 20.42
N LEU A 59 -2.39 -2.48 19.44
CA LEU A 59 -3.82 -2.24 19.62
C LEU A 59 -4.57 -3.55 19.81
N THR A 60 -5.63 -3.49 20.59
CA THR A 60 -6.51 -4.63 20.89
C THR A 60 -7.98 -4.26 20.70
N ILE A 61 -8.84 -5.26 20.46
CA ILE A 61 -10.30 -5.10 20.41
C ILE A 61 -10.90 -6.12 21.37
N SER A 62 -11.75 -5.66 22.28
CA SER A 62 -12.39 -6.50 23.31
C SER A 62 -13.25 -7.61 22.71
N ASP A 63 -14.01 -7.32 21.65
CA ASP A 63 -15.01 -8.23 21.07
C ASP A 63 -14.43 -9.14 19.96
N LEU A 64 -13.26 -9.73 20.14
CA LEU A 64 -12.73 -10.77 19.23
C LEU A 64 -13.22 -12.17 19.61
N ASP A 65 -14.44 -12.26 20.14
CA ASP A 65 -15.01 -13.51 20.63
C ASP A 65 -15.10 -14.56 19.51
N PRO A 66 -14.73 -15.82 19.77
CA PRO A 66 -14.65 -16.87 18.76
C PRO A 66 -16.01 -17.37 18.21
N ILE A 67 -17.13 -16.73 18.58
CA ILE A 67 -18.50 -17.25 18.35
C ILE A 67 -19.21 -16.58 17.14
N CYS A 68 -18.61 -15.56 16.51
CA CYS A 68 -19.22 -14.88 15.36
C CYS A 68 -18.79 -15.49 14.01
N ASN A 69 -19.69 -15.43 13.02
CA ASN A 69 -19.52 -15.93 11.64
C ASN A 69 -18.08 -15.78 11.12
N GLY A 70 -17.49 -16.89 10.65
CA GLY A 70 -16.05 -17.01 10.38
C GLY A 70 -15.44 -15.88 9.53
N ASN A 71 -16.15 -15.41 8.50
CA ASN A 71 -15.64 -14.39 7.58
C ASN A 71 -15.55 -12.99 8.22
N THR A 72 -16.50 -12.62 9.09
CA THR A 72 -16.48 -11.30 9.76
C THR A 72 -15.37 -11.23 10.81
N VAL A 73 -15.13 -12.33 11.53
CA VAL A 73 -14.04 -12.43 12.52
C VAL A 73 -12.67 -12.31 11.83
N GLU A 74 -12.49 -12.99 10.69
CA GLU A 74 -11.27 -12.91 9.91
C GLU A 74 -11.00 -11.50 9.37
N LEU A 75 -12.02 -10.84 8.80
CA LEU A 75 -11.92 -9.46 8.33
C LEU A 75 -11.56 -8.49 9.46
N LYS A 76 -12.21 -8.63 10.62
CA LYS A 76 -11.93 -7.81 11.81
C LYS A 76 -10.50 -8.00 12.30
N ARG A 77 -10.01 -9.24 12.41
CA ARG A 77 -8.61 -9.54 12.77
C ARG A 77 -7.63 -8.97 11.75
N THR A 78 -7.95 -9.07 10.47
CA THR A 78 -7.10 -8.55 9.40
C THR A 78 -7.02 -7.02 9.43
N ALA A 79 -8.15 -6.34 9.65
CA ALA A 79 -8.21 -4.89 9.79
C ALA A 79 -7.45 -4.42 11.04
N LEU A 80 -7.57 -5.13 12.16
CA LEU A 80 -6.78 -4.83 13.38
C LEU A 80 -5.28 -5.01 13.13
N ALA A 81 -4.86 -6.11 12.49
CA ALA A 81 -3.46 -6.33 12.14
C ALA A 81 -2.93 -5.23 11.20
N ALA A 82 -3.77 -4.71 10.30
CA ALA A 82 -3.41 -3.56 9.48
C ALA A 82 -3.29 -2.28 10.31
N ALA A 83 -4.21 -2.01 11.24
CA ALA A 83 -4.12 -0.87 12.15
C ALA A 83 -2.85 -0.92 13.02
N ASN A 84 -2.46 -2.12 13.48
CA ASN A 84 -1.21 -2.33 14.22
C ASN A 84 0.04 -2.02 13.39
N ARG A 85 -0.02 -2.15 12.07
CA ARG A 85 1.07 -1.79 11.16
C ARG A 85 0.98 -0.35 10.62
N SER A 86 -0.05 0.41 11.01
CA SER A 86 -0.26 1.76 10.50
C SER A 86 0.75 2.75 11.05
N TYR A 87 1.20 3.67 10.19
CA TYR A 87 2.16 4.70 10.54
C TYR A 87 1.41 6.01 10.81
N ALA A 88 1.17 6.34 12.08
CA ALA A 88 0.41 7.53 12.48
C ALA A 88 1.07 8.31 13.64
N PRO A 89 2.36 8.68 13.54
CA PRO A 89 3.09 9.25 14.68
C PRO A 89 2.69 10.68 15.03
N TYR A 90 1.93 11.39 14.17
CA TYR A 90 1.60 12.80 14.39
C TYR A 90 0.22 12.95 15.03
N SER A 91 -0.79 12.23 14.53
CA SER A 91 -2.13 12.23 15.12
C SER A 91 -2.33 11.17 16.20
N LEU A 92 -1.46 10.16 16.27
CA LEU A 92 -1.65 8.98 17.12
C LEU A 92 -3.00 8.28 16.87
N CYS A 93 -3.47 8.33 15.62
CA CYS A 93 -4.73 7.76 15.16
C CYS A 93 -4.50 6.59 14.19
N PRO A 94 -3.97 5.45 14.69
CA PRO A 94 -3.76 4.28 13.87
C PRO A 94 -5.10 3.73 13.36
N SER A 95 -5.11 3.27 12.12
CA SER A 95 -6.29 2.69 11.48
C SER A 95 -5.93 1.73 10.35
N GLY A 96 -6.79 0.75 10.13
CA GLY A 96 -6.60 -0.31 9.16
C GLY A 96 -7.93 -0.77 8.56
N VAL A 97 -7.89 -1.20 7.31
CA VAL A 97 -9.04 -1.70 6.57
C VAL A 97 -8.73 -3.08 6.03
N ALA A 98 -9.71 -3.97 6.10
CA ALA A 98 -9.75 -5.23 5.37
C ALA A 98 -10.93 -5.22 4.39
N LEU A 99 -10.70 -5.71 3.17
CA LEU A 99 -11.70 -5.90 2.13
C LEU A 99 -11.79 -7.39 1.80
N VAL A 100 -12.96 -7.88 1.43
CA VAL A 100 -13.15 -9.22 0.86
C VAL A 100 -13.86 -9.11 -0.49
N ASP A 101 -13.38 -9.87 -1.47
CA ASP A 101 -14.07 -10.01 -2.76
C ASP A 101 -15.07 -11.18 -2.78
N CYS A 102 -15.84 -11.29 -3.86
CA CYS A 102 -16.83 -12.35 -4.04
C CYS A 102 -16.25 -13.77 -4.12
N ASP A 103 -14.93 -13.93 -4.31
CA ASP A 103 -14.24 -15.22 -4.25
C ASP A 103 -13.72 -15.53 -2.83
N GLY A 104 -13.94 -14.65 -1.86
CA GLY A 104 -13.51 -14.78 -0.48
C GLY A 104 -12.06 -14.35 -0.24
N LYS A 105 -11.39 -13.72 -1.21
CA LYS A 105 -10.01 -13.26 -1.02
C LYS A 105 -9.99 -11.96 -0.23
N VAL A 106 -9.12 -11.92 0.79
CA VAL A 106 -8.98 -10.79 1.69
C VAL A 106 -7.80 -9.90 1.28
N TYR A 107 -8.03 -8.59 1.31
CA TYR A 107 -7.04 -7.55 1.01
C TYR A 107 -6.99 -6.58 2.18
N ARG A 108 -5.84 -5.94 2.40
CA ARG A 108 -5.64 -5.09 3.58
C ARG A 108 -4.85 -3.83 3.26
N GLY A 109 -5.20 -2.77 3.99
CA GLY A 109 -4.54 -1.48 3.90
C GLY A 109 -4.51 -0.80 5.26
N TRP A 110 -3.50 0.04 5.45
CA TRP A 110 -3.30 0.74 6.71
C TRP A 110 -3.02 2.22 6.44
N TYR A 111 -3.32 3.03 7.45
CA TYR A 111 -3.07 4.45 7.39
C TYR A 111 -1.57 4.75 7.38
N MET A 112 -1.16 5.65 6.49
CA MET A 112 0.21 6.14 6.39
C MET A 112 0.19 7.65 6.42
N GLU A 113 0.51 8.18 7.59
CA GLU A 113 0.47 9.60 7.88
C GLU A 113 1.73 10.30 7.41
N SER A 114 1.56 11.44 6.75
CA SER A 114 2.65 12.31 6.35
C SER A 114 2.80 13.49 7.31
N ALA A 115 4.03 13.92 7.55
CA ALA A 115 4.32 15.14 8.31
C ALA A 115 3.71 16.41 7.68
N ALA A 116 3.37 16.35 6.39
CA ALA A 116 2.69 17.44 5.68
C ALA A 116 1.15 17.32 5.70
N TYR A 117 0.60 16.33 6.41
CA TYR A 117 -0.81 15.95 6.50
C TYR A 117 -1.46 15.56 5.17
N ASN A 118 -1.58 16.48 4.21
CA ASN A 118 -2.30 16.28 2.95
C ASN A 118 -1.86 15.07 2.12
N PRO A 119 -0.56 14.71 2.01
CA PRO A 119 -0.14 13.54 1.24
C PRO A 119 -0.18 12.24 2.07
N SER A 120 -0.98 12.18 3.14
CA SER A 120 -1.23 10.94 3.87
C SER A 120 -2.08 9.99 3.02
N LEU A 121 -1.82 8.69 3.12
CA LEU A 121 -2.61 7.67 2.43
C LEU A 121 -3.62 7.06 3.39
N GLY A 122 -4.90 7.16 3.05
CA GLY A 122 -5.99 6.60 3.84
C GLY A 122 -6.00 5.06 3.79
N PRO A 123 -6.50 4.39 4.84
CA PRO A 123 -6.46 2.93 4.94
C PRO A 123 -7.29 2.23 3.85
N VAL A 124 -8.43 2.81 3.43
CA VAL A 124 -9.22 2.28 2.30
C VAL A 124 -8.44 2.35 1.00
N GLN A 125 -7.75 3.47 0.72
CA GLN A 125 -6.94 3.62 -0.49
C GLN A 125 -5.80 2.59 -0.52
N ALA A 126 -5.13 2.37 0.60
CA ALA A 126 -4.11 1.34 0.72
C ALA A 126 -4.67 -0.07 0.48
N ALA A 127 -5.88 -0.36 0.97
CA ALA A 127 -6.53 -1.66 0.77
C ALA A 127 -6.96 -1.88 -0.69
N LEU A 128 -7.38 -0.81 -1.37
CA LEU A 128 -7.67 -0.83 -2.81
C LEU A 128 -6.41 -1.06 -3.65
N VAL A 129 -5.27 -0.50 -3.25
CA VAL A 129 -3.98 -0.79 -3.91
C VAL A 129 -3.67 -2.29 -3.81
N ASP A 130 -3.87 -2.89 -2.64
CA ASP A 130 -3.69 -4.33 -2.43
C ASP A 130 -4.67 -5.15 -3.28
N TYR A 131 -5.95 -4.76 -3.33
CA TYR A 131 -6.98 -5.35 -4.19
C TYR A 131 -6.59 -5.31 -5.68
N ILE A 132 -6.12 -4.17 -6.17
CA ILE A 132 -5.74 -4.02 -7.58
C ILE A 132 -4.49 -4.84 -7.89
N ALA A 133 -3.45 -4.73 -7.05
CA ALA A 133 -2.17 -5.37 -7.28
C ALA A 133 -2.25 -6.90 -7.18
N ASN A 134 -3.01 -7.42 -6.21
CA ASN A 134 -3.07 -8.85 -5.92
C ASN A 134 -4.36 -9.53 -6.40
N GLY A 135 -5.45 -8.80 -6.58
CA GLY A 135 -6.75 -9.31 -7.06
C GLY A 135 -6.96 -9.19 -8.57
N GLY A 136 -6.01 -8.59 -9.30
CA GLY A 136 -6.09 -8.42 -10.76
C GLY A 136 -7.03 -7.31 -11.21
N GLY A 137 -7.61 -6.55 -10.28
CA GLY A 137 -8.42 -5.36 -10.58
C GLY A 137 -9.73 -5.67 -11.31
N GLY A 138 -10.36 -6.82 -11.02
CA GLY A 138 -11.57 -7.31 -11.70
C GLY A 138 -12.86 -6.50 -11.51
N GLY A 139 -12.76 -5.20 -11.22
CA GLY A 139 -13.87 -4.28 -10.92
C GLY A 139 -14.13 -4.11 -9.42
N TYR A 140 -14.54 -2.92 -8.98
CA TYR A 140 -14.77 -2.64 -7.55
C TYR A 140 -16.06 -3.28 -7.02
N GLU A 141 -17.02 -3.59 -7.90
CA GLU A 141 -18.28 -4.25 -7.59
C GLU A 141 -18.10 -5.67 -7.03
N ARG A 142 -16.92 -6.26 -7.20
CA ARG A 142 -16.56 -7.55 -6.61
C ARG A 142 -16.25 -7.45 -5.12
N ILE A 143 -15.99 -6.26 -4.60
CA ILE A 143 -15.77 -6.04 -3.17
C ILE A 143 -17.12 -6.15 -2.48
N VAL A 144 -17.33 -7.23 -1.73
CA VAL A 144 -18.61 -7.54 -1.09
C VAL A 144 -18.63 -7.25 0.40
N GLY A 145 -17.46 -7.11 1.04
CA GLY A 145 -17.36 -6.78 2.45
C GLY A 145 -16.13 -5.95 2.77
N ALA A 146 -16.27 -5.09 3.77
CA ALA A 146 -15.23 -4.21 4.25
C ALA A 146 -15.33 -4.02 5.77
N VAL A 147 -14.19 -4.02 6.45
CA VAL A 147 -14.08 -3.71 7.87
C VAL A 147 -13.04 -2.63 8.07
N LEU A 148 -13.41 -1.55 8.76
CA LEU A 148 -12.49 -0.55 9.30
C LEU A 148 -12.25 -0.83 10.79
N VAL A 149 -10.98 -0.78 11.19
CA VAL A 149 -10.57 -0.67 12.59
C VAL A 149 -9.86 0.66 12.77
N GLU A 150 -10.30 1.46 13.74
CA GLU A 150 -9.64 2.72 14.13
C GLU A 150 -9.68 2.89 15.65
N LYS A 151 -8.72 3.63 16.20
CA LYS A 151 -8.64 3.89 17.65
C LYS A 151 -9.91 4.62 18.15
N GLU A 152 -10.47 4.17 19.28
CA GLU A 152 -11.75 4.70 19.83
C GLU A 152 -11.72 6.23 20.02
N ASP A 153 -10.66 6.73 20.65
CA ASP A 153 -10.40 8.15 20.97
C ASP A 153 -9.58 8.86 19.88
N ALA A 154 -9.66 8.40 18.63
CA ALA A 154 -8.97 9.01 17.50
C ALA A 154 -9.47 10.45 17.23
N VAL A 155 -8.54 11.41 17.25
CA VAL A 155 -8.80 12.81 16.82
C VAL A 155 -8.93 12.94 15.30
N VAL A 156 -8.39 11.99 14.54
CA VAL A 156 -8.56 11.85 13.09
C VAL A 156 -9.37 10.57 12.83
N ARG A 157 -10.66 10.73 12.51
CA ARG A 157 -11.56 9.61 12.20
C ARG A 157 -11.63 9.34 10.70
N GLN A 158 -11.48 8.08 10.30
CA GLN A 158 -11.52 7.63 8.91
C GLN A 158 -12.91 7.16 8.49
N GLU A 159 -13.77 6.81 9.46
CA GLU A 159 -15.09 6.20 9.22
C GLU A 159 -15.92 6.88 8.12
N HIS A 160 -16.14 8.19 8.20
CA HIS A 160 -17.04 8.90 7.27
C HIS A 160 -16.50 8.87 5.84
N THR A 161 -15.20 9.13 5.68
CA THR A 161 -14.51 9.09 4.39
C THR A 161 -14.48 7.67 3.83
N ALA A 162 -14.23 6.67 4.69
CA ALA A 162 -14.23 5.26 4.31
C ALA A 162 -15.61 4.82 3.82
N ARG A 163 -16.66 5.16 4.58
CA ARG A 163 -18.06 4.85 4.23
C ARG A 163 -18.44 5.46 2.89
N LEU A 164 -18.16 6.75 2.68
CA LEU A 164 -18.43 7.44 1.43
C LEU A 164 -17.70 6.79 0.26
N LEU A 165 -16.40 6.52 0.40
CA LEU A 165 -15.60 5.93 -0.67
C LEU A 165 -16.10 4.53 -1.04
N ILE A 166 -16.36 3.67 -0.06
CA ILE A 166 -16.87 2.31 -0.28
C ILE A 166 -18.24 2.35 -0.95
N GLN A 167 -19.15 3.21 -0.48
CA GLN A 167 -20.48 3.39 -1.08
C GLN A 167 -20.40 3.83 -2.55
N MET A 168 -19.44 4.67 -2.90
CA MET A 168 -19.28 5.15 -4.27
C MET A 168 -18.74 4.07 -5.24
N ILE A 169 -17.88 3.18 -4.76
CA ILE A 169 -17.22 2.17 -5.63
C ILE A 169 -17.91 0.80 -5.61
N SER A 170 -18.52 0.43 -4.47
CA SER A 170 -19.26 -0.82 -4.30
C SER A 170 -20.46 -0.59 -3.35
N PRO A 171 -21.59 -0.09 -3.87
CA PRO A 171 -22.77 0.23 -3.06
C PRO A 171 -23.38 -0.96 -2.31
N LYS A 172 -23.08 -2.19 -2.74
CA LYS A 172 -23.56 -3.44 -2.14
C LYS A 172 -22.59 -4.02 -1.10
N CYS A 173 -21.44 -3.38 -0.89
CA CYS A 173 -20.45 -3.83 0.07
C CYS A 173 -20.99 -3.65 1.50
N ASP A 174 -20.99 -4.72 2.28
CA ASP A 174 -21.26 -4.66 3.70
C ASP A 174 -20.08 -3.98 4.41
N PHE A 175 -20.30 -2.83 5.04
CA PHE A 175 -19.25 -2.06 5.70
C PHE A 175 -19.48 -1.96 7.21
N SER A 176 -18.53 -2.47 7.99
CA SER A 176 -18.54 -2.43 9.45
C SER A 176 -17.34 -1.66 10.00
N VAL A 177 -17.52 -1.02 11.15
CA VAL A 177 -16.49 -0.26 11.86
C VAL A 177 -16.35 -0.86 13.26
N TYR A 178 -15.10 -1.06 13.69
CA TYR A 178 -14.78 -1.46 15.05
C TYR A 178 -13.74 -0.52 15.63
N HIS A 179 -13.77 -0.40 16.95
CA HIS A 179 -12.85 0.44 17.67
C HIS A 179 -11.87 -0.39 18.50
N CYS A 180 -10.63 0.08 18.53
CA CYS A 180 -9.53 -0.54 19.26
C CYS A 180 -8.96 0.41 20.33
N HIS A 181 -8.26 -0.19 21.29
CA HIS A 181 -7.58 0.49 22.39
C HIS A 181 -6.11 0.10 22.42
#